data_AF-A0A8J7WYU2-F1
#
_entry.id   AF-A0A8J7WYU2-F1
#
_cell.length_a   1.000
_cell.length_b   1.000
_cell.length_c   1.000
_cell.angle_alpha   90.00
_cell.angle_beta   90.00
_cell.angle_gamma   90.00
#
_symmetry.space_group_name_H-M   'P 1'
#
loop_
_entity.id
_entity.type
_entity.pdbx_description
1 polymer ?
#
loop_
_entity_poly.entity_id
_entity_poly.type
_entity_poly.pdbx_seq_one_letter_code
_entity_poly.pdbx_strand_id
1 'polypeptide(L)'
;MSRWLAAGLLLVLLSTTTAHAAPAQAEGAAPRFDGRSAQAFTESVAAIEADLNDAQRLAFRLKLLQARDKLAEQRGRALTDQELATALDGKSVAELAELAEAAPVLFRLEIEDPDDT
;
A
#
# COMPACT_ATOMS: atom_id res chain seq x y z
N MET A 1 48.17 -16.53 -52.10
CA MET A 1 48.64 -15.13 -52.01
C MET A 1 47.68 -14.36 -51.10
N SER A 2 48.23 -13.50 -50.24
CA SER A 2 47.56 -12.54 -49.32
C SER A 2 46.66 -13.15 -48.21
N ARG A 3 47.07 -13.34 -46.95
CA ARG A 3 47.65 -12.50 -45.87
C ARG A 3 46.70 -11.48 -45.20
N TRP A 4 46.39 -11.75 -43.91
CA TRP A 4 46.26 -10.82 -42.77
C TRP A 4 44.94 -10.00 -42.70
N LEU A 5 44.25 -9.75 -41.58
CA LEU A 5 44.63 -9.49 -40.19
C LEU A 5 43.59 -9.98 -39.15
N ALA A 6 44.08 -10.13 -37.92
CA ALA A 6 43.39 -10.34 -36.66
C ALA A 6 42.57 -9.14 -36.15
N ALA A 7 41.55 -9.42 -35.35
CA ALA A 7 41.12 -8.72 -34.12
C ALA A 7 39.84 -9.44 -33.65
N GLY A 8 39.73 -10.08 -32.48
CA GLY A 8 40.28 -9.68 -31.21
C GLY A 8 39.34 -8.68 -30.52
N LEU A 9 38.16 -9.13 -30.05
CA LEU A 9 37.51 -8.49 -28.89
C LEU A 9 36.57 -9.45 -28.18
N LEU A 10 37.04 -9.92 -27.04
CA LEU A 10 36.27 -10.55 -25.98
C LEU A 10 35.58 -9.43 -25.19
N LEU A 11 34.26 -9.46 -25.08
CA LEU A 11 33.55 -8.73 -24.03
C LEU A 11 32.48 -9.64 -23.43
N VAL A 12 32.87 -10.31 -22.35
CA VAL A 12 31.95 -10.82 -21.34
C VAL A 12 31.37 -9.60 -20.64
N LEU A 13 30.06 -9.40 -20.76
CA LEU A 13 29.28 -8.64 -19.79
C LEU A 13 28.05 -9.49 -19.45
N LEU A 14 28.24 -10.34 -18.44
CA LEU A 14 27.19 -10.72 -17.52
C LEU A 14 26.62 -9.43 -16.92
N SER A 15 25.61 -8.88 -17.55
CA SER A 15 24.71 -7.94 -16.91
C SER A 15 23.42 -8.68 -16.62
N THR A 16 23.41 -9.46 -15.53
CA THR A 16 22.20 -9.65 -14.73
C THR A 16 21.87 -8.31 -14.08
N THR A 17 21.57 -7.32 -14.92
CA THR A 17 20.73 -6.22 -14.50
C THR A 17 19.34 -6.82 -14.56
N THR A 18 18.90 -7.39 -13.43
CA THR A 18 17.50 -7.27 -13.07
C THR A 18 17.21 -5.78 -13.14
N ALA A 19 16.76 -5.35 -14.32
CA ALA A 19 16.18 -4.05 -14.51
C ALA A 19 15.13 -3.98 -13.41
N HIS A 20 15.42 -3.14 -12.42
CA HIS A 20 14.42 -2.60 -11.54
C HIS A 20 13.45 -1.91 -12.48
N ALA A 21 12.48 -2.68 -12.97
CA ALA A 21 11.31 -2.17 -13.63
C ALA A 21 10.57 -1.43 -12.52
N ALA A 22 11.00 -0.18 -12.28
CA ALA A 22 10.15 0.83 -11.71
C ALA A 22 8.85 0.72 -12.52
N PRO A 23 7.73 0.28 -11.90
CA PRO A 23 6.49 0.18 -12.64
C PRO A 23 6.19 1.58 -13.16
N ALA A 24 5.88 1.62 -14.46
CA ALA A 24 5.47 2.82 -15.15
C ALA A 24 4.54 3.63 -14.24
N GLN A 25 4.98 4.81 -13.85
CA GLN A 25 4.11 5.79 -13.21
C GLN A 25 3.08 6.18 -14.27
N ALA A 26 1.97 5.44 -14.27
CA ALA A 26 0.79 5.80 -15.02
C ALA A 26 0.27 7.12 -14.43
N GLU A 27 0.38 8.18 -15.22
CA GLU A 27 -0.37 9.42 -15.06
C GLU A 27 -1.81 9.11 -14.57
N GLY A 28 -2.18 9.67 -13.42
CA GLY A 28 -3.58 9.87 -13.03
C GLY A 28 -4.32 8.71 -12.34
N ALA A 29 -3.66 7.62 -11.96
CA ALA A 29 -4.32 6.61 -11.12
C ALA A 29 -4.21 6.99 -9.63
N ALA A 30 -5.36 7.09 -8.94
CA ALA A 30 -5.39 7.26 -7.48
C ALA A 30 -4.48 6.20 -6.81
N PRO A 31 -3.77 6.53 -5.71
CA PRO A 31 -2.85 5.59 -5.11
C PRO A 31 -3.60 4.35 -4.60
N ARG A 32 -3.02 3.18 -4.88
CA ARG A 32 -3.59 1.86 -4.60
C ARG A 32 -2.64 1.04 -3.73
N PHE A 33 -3.22 0.13 -2.95
CA PHE A 33 -2.45 -0.83 -2.18
C PHE A 33 -1.86 -1.91 -3.09
N ASP A 34 -0.62 -2.30 -2.82
CA ASP A 34 0.04 -3.43 -3.46
C ASP A 34 0.12 -4.61 -2.48
N GLY A 35 -0.83 -5.53 -2.57
CA GLY A 35 -0.96 -6.65 -1.65
C GLY A 35 -0.17 -7.89 -2.05
N ARG A 36 0.61 -7.83 -3.14
CA ARG A 36 1.33 -9.00 -3.70
C ARG A 36 2.36 -9.60 -2.74
N SER A 37 2.84 -8.80 -1.79
CA SER A 37 3.64 -9.26 -0.65
C SER A 37 3.46 -8.30 0.54
N ALA A 38 3.78 -8.74 1.76
CA ALA A 38 3.74 -7.88 2.94
C ALA A 38 4.69 -6.66 2.82
N GLN A 39 5.82 -6.84 2.13
CA GLN A 39 6.76 -5.75 1.86
C GLN A 39 6.16 -4.73 0.87
N ALA A 40 5.64 -5.19 -0.27
CA ALA A 40 5.00 -4.31 -1.25
C ALA A 40 3.82 -3.55 -0.65
N PHE A 41 3.07 -4.20 0.25
CA PHE A 41 1.97 -3.57 0.96
C PHE A 41 2.46 -2.46 1.87
N THR A 42 3.52 -2.72 2.65
CA THR A 42 4.15 -1.72 3.52
C THR A 42 4.68 -0.53 2.72
N GLU A 43 5.32 -0.79 1.58
CA GLU A 43 5.81 0.26 0.67
C GLU A 43 4.66 1.09 0.08
N SER A 44 3.55 0.45 -0.31
CA SER A 44 2.36 1.16 -0.83
C SER A 44 1.67 2.01 0.25
N VAL A 45 1.58 1.52 1.49
CA VAL A 45 1.07 2.26 2.65
C VAL A 45 1.94 3.48 2.93
N ALA A 46 3.27 3.32 2.94
CA ALA A 46 4.20 4.41 3.17
C ALA A 46 4.15 5.46 2.04
N ALA A 47 4.00 5.03 0.79
CA ALA A 47 3.82 5.93 -0.35
C ALA A 47 2.52 6.75 -0.23
N ILE A 48 1.41 6.13 0.17
CA ILE A 48 0.16 6.83 0.44
C ILE A 48 0.33 7.85 1.58
N GLU A 49 0.99 7.46 2.68
CA GLU A 49 1.20 8.35 3.83
C GLU A 49 2.13 9.54 3.52
N ALA A 50 3.03 9.41 2.54
CA ALA A 50 3.97 10.46 2.17
C ALA A 50 3.26 11.73 1.66
N ASP A 51 2.13 11.56 0.96
CA ASP A 51 1.32 12.66 0.42
C ASP A 51 0.30 13.23 1.43
N LEU A 52 0.21 12.64 2.63
CA LEU A 52 -0.75 13.04 3.68
C LEU A 52 -0.09 13.91 4.76
N ASN A 53 -0.87 14.84 5.32
CA ASN A 53 -0.51 15.53 6.55
C ASN A 53 -0.76 14.66 7.80
N ASP A 54 -0.26 15.07 8.98
CA ASP A 54 -0.32 14.25 10.19
C ASP A 54 -1.75 13.84 10.61
N ALA A 55 -2.73 14.75 10.49
CA ALA A 55 -4.12 14.45 10.80
C ALA A 55 -4.72 13.43 9.81
N GLN A 56 -4.40 13.58 8.52
CA GLN A 56 -4.83 12.65 7.48
C GLN A 56 -4.15 11.28 7.63
N ARG A 57 -2.87 11.23 8.02
CA ARG A 57 -2.16 9.98 8.32
C ARG A 57 -2.81 9.23 9.48
N LEU A 58 -3.15 9.94 10.56
CA LEU A 58 -3.86 9.34 11.69
C LEU A 58 -5.21 8.76 11.25
N ALA A 59 -6.02 9.55 10.53
CA ALA A 59 -7.32 9.11 10.01
C ALA A 59 -7.17 7.89 9.07
N PHE A 60 -6.14 7.89 8.22
CA PHE A 60 -5.83 6.79 7.32
C PHE A 60 -5.47 5.50 8.07
N ARG A 61 -4.60 5.59 9.09
CA ARG A 61 -4.24 4.45 9.96
C ARG A 61 -5.45 3.90 10.70
N LEU A 62 -6.34 4.78 11.19
CA LEU A 62 -7.59 4.35 11.83
C LEU A 62 -8.49 3.60 10.85
N LYS A 63 -8.63 4.07 9.61
CA LYS A 63 -9.40 3.37 8.57
C LYS A 63 -8.79 2.01 8.22
N LEU A 64 -7.45 1.91 8.15
CA LEU A 64 -6.76 0.62 7.97
C LEU A 64 -7.06 -0.38 9.09
N LEU A 65 -7.06 0.08 10.34
CA LEU A 65 -7.41 -0.76 11.50
C LEU A 65 -8.88 -1.20 11.45
N GLN A 66 -9.80 -0.26 11.18
CA GLN A 66 -11.23 -0.57 11.04
C GLN A 66 -11.49 -1.57 9.92
N ALA A 67 -10.84 -1.40 8.77
CA ALA A 67 -10.91 -2.31 7.65
C ALA A 67 -10.43 -3.73 8.03
N ARG A 68 -9.31 -3.83 8.75
CA ARG A 68 -8.79 -5.11 9.26
C ARG A 68 -9.78 -5.79 10.20
N ASP A 69 -10.34 -5.05 11.16
CA ASP A 69 -11.29 -5.60 12.12
C ASP A 69 -12.58 -6.06 11.44
N LYS A 70 -13.05 -5.33 10.42
CA LYS A 70 -14.19 -5.75 9.60
C LYS A 70 -13.92 -6.99 8.77
N LEU A 71 -12.76 -7.10 8.15
CA LEU A 71 -12.36 -8.32 7.47
C LEU A 71 -12.27 -9.49 8.46
N ALA A 72 -11.82 -9.25 9.69
CA ALA A 72 -11.70 -10.28 10.73
C ALA A 72 -13.07 -10.76 11.21
N GLU A 73 -14.01 -9.83 11.41
CA GLU A 73 -15.41 -10.11 11.70
C GLU A 73 -16.04 -10.96 10.59
N GLN A 74 -15.87 -10.58 9.32
CA GLN A 74 -16.38 -11.33 8.16
C GLN A 74 -15.80 -12.74 8.06
N ARG A 75 -14.55 -12.92 8.48
CA ARG A 75 -13.86 -14.23 8.48
C ARG A 75 -14.12 -15.06 9.73
N GLY A 76 -14.70 -14.46 10.79
CA GLY A 76 -14.86 -15.10 12.09
C GLY A 76 -13.54 -15.38 12.82
N ARG A 77 -12.42 -14.77 12.40
CA ARG A 77 -11.09 -14.90 13.01
C ARG A 77 -10.20 -13.73 12.69
N ALA A 78 -9.17 -13.52 13.51
CA ALA A 78 -8.14 -12.52 13.24
C ALA A 78 -7.46 -12.75 11.87
N LEU A 79 -7.21 -11.65 11.15
CA LEU A 79 -6.41 -11.65 9.92
C LEU A 79 -4.93 -11.52 10.26
N THR A 80 -4.12 -12.26 9.51
CA THR A 80 -2.68 -12.01 9.42
C THR A 80 -2.41 -10.80 8.52
N ASP A 81 -1.24 -10.18 8.66
CA ASP A 81 -0.85 -9.03 7.82
C ASP A 81 -0.83 -9.38 6.32
N GLN A 82 -0.46 -10.62 5.99
CA GLN A 82 -0.49 -11.10 4.60
C GLN A 82 -1.91 -11.24 4.06
N GLU A 83 -2.86 -11.70 4.89
CA GLU A 83 -4.26 -11.78 4.49
C GLU A 83 -4.89 -10.39 4.32
N LEU A 84 -4.52 -9.43 5.18
CA LEU A 84 -4.93 -8.04 5.05
C LEU A 84 -4.38 -7.43 3.76
N ALA A 85 -3.08 -7.61 3.51
CA ALA A 85 -2.43 -7.17 2.27
C ALA A 85 -3.15 -7.74 1.04
N THR A 86 -3.42 -9.05 1.02
CA THR A 86 -4.14 -9.71 -0.07
C THR A 86 -5.57 -9.18 -0.24
N ALA A 87 -6.27 -8.90 0.87
CA ALA A 87 -7.63 -8.37 0.82
C ALA A 87 -7.70 -6.92 0.32
N LEU A 88 -6.63 -6.16 0.50
CA LEU A 88 -6.51 -4.79 0.04
C LEU A 88 -5.81 -4.65 -1.32
N ASP A 89 -5.26 -5.73 -1.88
CA ASP A 89 -4.54 -5.71 -3.16
C ASP A 89 -5.36 -5.05 -4.27
N GLY A 90 -4.77 -4.04 -4.91
CA GLY A 90 -5.40 -3.27 -5.98
C GLY A 90 -6.51 -2.31 -5.54
N LYS A 91 -6.92 -2.29 -4.26
CA LYS A 91 -7.90 -1.33 -3.74
C LYS A 91 -7.30 0.06 -3.64
N SER A 92 -8.15 1.06 -3.84
CA SER A 92 -7.84 2.46 -3.58
C SER A 92 -8.10 2.86 -2.13
N VAL A 93 -7.58 4.03 -1.74
CA VAL A 93 -7.88 4.64 -0.41
C VAL A 93 -9.38 4.94 -0.24
N ALA A 94 -10.10 5.23 -1.34
CA ALA A 94 -11.55 5.42 -1.31
C ALA A 94 -12.29 4.11 -0.97
N GLU A 95 -11.92 3.01 -1.63
CA GLU A 95 -12.50 1.69 -1.33
C GLU A 95 -12.15 1.19 0.07
N LEU A 96 -10.97 1.57 0.59
CA LEU A 96 -10.64 1.34 2.00
C LEU A 96 -11.59 2.10 2.91
N ALA A 97 -11.90 3.37 2.60
CA ALA A 97 -12.84 4.16 3.38
C ALA A 97 -14.24 3.54 3.37
N GLU A 98 -14.72 3.03 2.24
CA GLU A 98 -15.99 2.30 2.17
C GLU A 98 -16.00 1.03 3.02
N LEU A 99 -14.88 0.28 3.04
CA LEU A 99 -14.72 -0.90 3.90
C LEU A 99 -14.75 -0.54 5.39
N ALA A 100 -14.17 0.62 5.74
CA ALA A 100 -14.09 1.13 7.10
C ALA A 100 -15.41 1.77 7.59
N GLU A 101 -16.13 2.51 6.72
CA GLU A 101 -17.39 3.20 7.04
C GLU A 101 -18.59 2.26 7.20
N ALA A 102 -18.49 1.01 6.75
CA ALA A 102 -19.46 -0.02 7.10
C ALA A 102 -19.46 -0.36 8.62
N ALA A 103 -18.53 0.19 9.41
CA ALA A 103 -18.58 0.18 10.86
C ALA A 103 -19.35 1.41 11.37
N PRO A 104 -20.39 1.23 12.23
CA PRO A 104 -21.02 2.38 12.88
C PRO A 104 -19.95 3.09 13.72
N VAL A 105 -19.65 4.33 13.33
CA VAL A 105 -18.79 5.24 14.07
C VAL A 105 -19.49 5.58 15.39
N LEU A 106 -19.35 4.72 16.39
CA LEU A 106 -19.74 5.01 17.78
C LEU A 106 -18.68 5.89 18.44
N PHE A 107 -18.39 7.06 17.88
CA PHE A 107 -17.82 8.15 18.65
C PHE A 107 -18.98 9.07 19.05
N ARG A 108 -19.72 8.67 20.09
CA ARG A 108 -20.48 9.65 20.87
C ARG A 108 -19.44 10.43 21.68
N LEU A 109 -18.99 11.55 21.13
CA LEU A 109 -18.39 12.61 21.93
C LEU A 109 -19.51 13.11 22.85
N GLU A 110 -19.61 12.50 24.03
CA GLU A 110 -20.36 13.08 25.14
C GLU A 110 -19.53 14.29 25.58
N ILE A 111 -19.86 15.45 24.98
CA ILE A 111 -19.41 16.73 25.51
C ILE A 111 -20.22 16.90 26.79
N GLU A 112 -19.62 16.53 27.92
CA GLU A 112 -20.10 16.92 29.24
C GLU A 112 -20.19 18.45 29.21
N ASP A 113 -21.43 18.96 29.22
CA ASP A 113 -21.72 20.39 29.28
C ASP A 113 -21.33 20.85 30.70
N PRO A 114 -20.26 21.66 30.86
CA PRO A 114 -19.85 22.10 32.17
C PRO A 114 -20.55 23.42 32.49
N ASP A 115 -21.87 23.43 32.67
CA ASP A 115 -22.54 24.52 33.37
C ASP A 115 -23.95 24.14 33.83
N ASP A 116 -24.14 23.99 35.14
CA ASP A 116 -25.22 24.73 35.80
C ASP A 116 -24.75 25.05 37.23
N THR A 117 -24.38 26.31 37.39
CA THR A 117 -23.92 26.97 38.62
C THR A 117 -25.10 27.43 39.45
#